data_AF-A0A368FV54-F1
#
_entry.id   AF-A0A368FV54-F1
#
_cell.length_a   1.000
_cell.length_b   1.000
_cell.length_c   1.000
_cell.angle_alpha   90.00
_cell.angle_beta   90.00
_cell.angle_gamma   90.00
#
_symmetry.space_group_name_H-M   'P 1'
#
loop_
_entity.id
_entity.type
_entity.pdbx_description
1 polymer ?
#
loop_
_entity_poly.entity_id
_entity_poly.type
_entity_poly.pdbx_seq_one_letter_code
_entity_poly.pdbx_strand_id
1 'polypeptide(L)'
;MMTFLNYYSLCNHRLVVNYEGVISLLNAAMAQFKKYGCFRMYRKGIIEKAEVYYQSGDLTHALQLWVAVVRDGIPPAIRKDILQKAISAAYCMASMKDYLWCCVQLMPSQPLAEQGFRAVLHSTVPPPPFAATEVTTAQSRSVSSCY
;
A
#
# COMPACT_ATOMS: atom_id res chain seq x y z
N MET A 1 22.81 12.75 -6.08
CA MET A 1 21.38 12.91 -5.73
C MET A 1 20.81 14.30 -6.05
N MET A 2 21.63 15.37 -6.13
CA MET A 2 21.19 16.74 -6.48
C MET A 2 21.03 17.04 -7.99
N THR A 3 21.44 16.15 -8.88
CA THR A 3 21.43 16.38 -10.34
C THR A 3 20.12 15.98 -11.03
N PHE A 4 19.36 15.03 -10.49
CA PHE A 4 18.08 14.59 -11.08
C PHE A 4 16.91 15.56 -10.82
N LEU A 5 16.93 16.27 -9.68
CA LEU A 5 15.91 17.28 -9.35
C LEU A 5 16.03 18.55 -10.20
N ASN A 6 17.24 18.91 -10.63
CA ASN A 6 17.47 20.14 -11.39
C ASN A 6 16.97 20.07 -12.84
N TYR A 7 16.97 18.89 -13.48
CA TYR A 7 16.47 18.75 -14.85
C TYR A 7 14.94 18.75 -14.94
N TYR A 8 14.22 18.26 -13.92
CA TYR A 8 12.75 18.32 -13.86
C TYR A 8 12.24 19.74 -13.56
N SER A 9 12.97 20.52 -12.76
CA SER A 9 12.58 21.89 -12.39
C SER A 9 12.71 22.89 -13.55
N LEU A 10 13.70 22.74 -14.43
CA LEU A 10 13.96 23.71 -15.51
C LEU A 10 12.92 23.66 -16.66
N CYS A 11 12.32 22.50 -16.94
CA CYS A 11 11.31 22.35 -18.00
C CYS A 11 9.89 22.79 -17.58
N ASN A 12 9.59 22.82 -16.27
CA ASN A 12 8.27 23.21 -15.75
C ASN A 12 8.04 24.74 -15.70
N HIS A 13 9.08 25.55 -15.90
CA HIS A 13 8.94 27.01 -15.83
C HIS A 13 8.13 27.64 -16.99
N ARG A 14 7.77 26.87 -18.03
CA ARG A 14 7.02 27.38 -19.20
C ARG A 14 5.61 26.80 -19.38
N LEU A 15 5.21 25.79 -18.62
CA LEU A 15 3.87 25.22 -18.65
C LEU A 15 3.39 25.01 -17.23
N VAL A 16 2.56 25.93 -16.73
CA VAL A 16 1.85 25.73 -15.46
C VAL A 16 0.84 24.60 -15.69
N VAL A 17 1.16 23.40 -15.23
CA VAL A 17 0.25 22.26 -15.31
C VAL A 17 -0.92 22.52 -14.36
N ASN A 18 -2.13 22.61 -14.89
CA ASN A 18 -3.34 22.77 -14.09
C ASN A 18 -3.78 21.41 -13.51
N TYR A 19 -3.11 20.98 -12.44
CA TYR A 19 -3.40 19.71 -11.76
C TYR A 19 -4.86 19.62 -11.29
N GLU A 20 -5.42 20.71 -10.73
CA GLU A 20 -6.81 20.78 -10.29
C GLU A 20 -7.81 20.56 -11.43
N GLY A 21 -7.56 21.17 -12.59
CA GLY A 21 -8.37 20.97 -13.79
C GLY A 21 -8.38 19.52 -14.26
N VAL A 22 -7.21 18.86 -14.25
CA VAL A 22 -7.09 17.44 -14.63
C VAL A 22 -7.80 16.54 -13.61
N ILE A 23 -7.63 16.80 -12.31
CA ILE A 23 -8.32 16.06 -11.24
C ILE A 23 -9.84 16.18 -11.37
N SER A 24 -10.35 17.39 -11.64
CA SER A 24 -11.78 17.65 -11.85
C SER A 24 -12.34 16.85 -13.03
N LEU A 25 -11.64 16.86 -14.17
CA LEU A 25 -12.03 16.09 -15.35
C LEU A 25 -12.01 14.57 -15.08
N LEU A 26 -11.00 14.08 -14.38
CA LEU A 26 -10.91 12.67 -13.98
C LEU A 26 -12.08 12.28 -13.05
N ASN A 27 -12.43 13.12 -12.09
CA ASN A 27 -13.59 12.88 -11.21
C ASN A 27 -14.89 12.80 -12.02
N ALA A 28 -15.11 13.71 -12.97
CA ALA A 28 -16.28 13.69 -13.84
C ALA A 28 -16.34 12.42 -14.71
N ALA A 29 -15.21 12.02 -15.32
CA ALA A 29 -15.11 10.80 -16.11
C ALA A 29 -15.36 9.54 -15.26
N MET A 30 -14.76 9.47 -14.07
CA MET A 30 -14.96 8.37 -13.13
C MET A 30 -16.41 8.23 -12.68
N ALA A 31 -17.12 9.35 -12.48
CA ALA A 31 -18.56 9.32 -12.19
C ALA A 31 -19.35 8.67 -13.33
N GLN A 32 -19.00 8.94 -14.59
CA GLN A 32 -19.60 8.27 -15.74
C GLN A 32 -19.24 6.78 -15.77
N PHE A 33 -17.97 6.40 -15.55
CA PHE A 33 -17.57 4.99 -15.50
C PHE A 33 -18.34 4.21 -14.44
N LYS A 34 -18.60 4.82 -13.28
CA LYS A 34 -19.43 4.22 -12.22
C LYS A 34 -20.89 4.10 -12.65
N LYS A 35 -21.46 5.14 -13.28
CA LYS A 35 -22.85 5.15 -13.77
C LYS A 35 -23.10 4.06 -14.82
N TYR A 36 -22.16 3.84 -15.73
CA TYR A 36 -22.29 2.86 -16.83
C TYR A 36 -21.67 1.48 -16.50
N GLY A 37 -21.18 1.26 -15.28
CA GLY A 37 -20.64 -0.05 -14.86
C GLY A 37 -19.27 -0.41 -15.45
N CYS A 38 -18.51 0.55 -15.96
CA CYS A 38 -17.19 0.34 -16.57
C CYS A 38 -16.07 0.26 -15.52
N PHE A 39 -16.11 -0.71 -14.62
CA PHE A 39 -15.21 -0.79 -13.46
C PHE A 39 -13.71 -0.87 -13.80
N ARG A 40 -13.36 -1.50 -14.93
CA ARG A 40 -11.97 -1.54 -15.40
C ARG A 40 -11.44 -0.14 -15.72
N MET A 41 -12.26 0.69 -16.35
CA MET A 41 -11.89 2.07 -16.67
C MET A 41 -11.95 2.97 -15.43
N TYR A 42 -12.88 2.70 -14.51
CA TYR A 42 -12.93 3.37 -13.21
C TYR A 42 -11.64 3.16 -12.41
N ARG A 43 -11.14 1.92 -12.30
CA ARG A 43 -9.87 1.61 -11.63
C ARG A 43 -8.69 2.27 -12.32
N LYS A 44 -8.66 2.27 -13.66
CA LYS A 44 -7.66 3.03 -14.43
C LYS A 44 -7.71 4.52 -14.08
N GLY A 45 -8.91 5.11 -14.01
CA GLY A 45 -9.10 6.50 -13.59
C GLY A 45 -8.53 6.79 -12.20
N ILE A 46 -8.69 5.89 -11.23
CA ILE A 46 -8.05 6.04 -9.91
C ILE A 46 -6.53 6.06 -10.02
N ILE A 47 -5.93 5.17 -10.81
CA ILE A 47 -4.48 5.09 -10.99
C ILE A 47 -3.93 6.39 -11.62
N GLU A 48 -4.60 6.91 -12.65
CA GLU A 48 -4.20 8.16 -13.30
C GLU A 48 -4.39 9.37 -12.35
N LYS A 49 -5.50 9.40 -11.59
CA LYS A 49 -5.73 10.45 -10.59
C LYS A 49 -4.64 10.46 -9.51
N ALA A 50 -4.21 9.29 -9.06
CA ALA A 50 -3.12 9.15 -8.11
C ALA A 50 -1.78 9.68 -8.67
N GLU A 51 -1.52 9.44 -9.95
CA GLU A 51 -0.35 9.99 -10.64
C GLU A 51 -0.38 11.53 -10.68
N VAL A 52 -1.54 12.12 -10.92
CA VAL A 52 -1.70 13.58 -10.93
C VAL A 52 -1.43 14.17 -9.54
N TYR A 53 -1.93 13.52 -8.47
CA TYR A 53 -1.61 13.94 -7.10
C TYR A 53 -0.13 13.80 -6.75
N TYR A 54 0.53 12.75 -7.25
CA TYR A 54 1.96 12.57 -7.04
C TYR A 54 2.76 13.71 -7.70
N GLN A 55 2.35 14.10 -8.92
CA GLN A 55 2.99 15.20 -9.66
C GLN A 55 2.69 16.58 -9.07
N SER A 56 1.52 16.78 -8.44
CA SER A 56 1.20 18.03 -7.75
C SER A 56 1.91 18.17 -6.38
N GLY A 57 2.52 17.09 -5.89
CA GLY A 57 3.19 17.03 -4.59
C GLY A 57 2.29 16.57 -3.43
N ASP A 58 1.02 16.27 -3.69
CA ASP A 58 0.10 15.71 -2.71
C ASP A 58 0.28 14.18 -2.61
N LEU A 59 1.38 13.80 -1.97
CA LEU A 59 1.78 12.41 -1.81
C LEU A 59 0.78 11.61 -0.97
N THR A 60 0.00 12.26 -0.11
CA THR A 60 -0.94 11.61 0.80
C THR A 60 -2.12 11.04 0.02
N HIS A 61 -2.74 11.85 -0.84
CA HIS A 61 -3.84 11.39 -1.68
C HIS A 61 -3.36 10.39 -2.75
N ALA A 62 -2.17 10.60 -3.32
CA ALA A 62 -1.57 9.66 -4.27
C ALA A 62 -1.41 8.25 -3.65
N LEU A 63 -0.81 8.17 -2.46
CA LEU A 63 -0.58 6.90 -1.78
C LEU A 63 -1.90 6.22 -1.42
N GLN A 64 -2.87 6.96 -0.88
CA GLN A 64 -4.18 6.41 -0.52
C GLN A 64 -4.88 5.75 -1.71
N LEU A 65 -4.86 6.40 -2.87
CA LEU A 65 -5.49 5.89 -4.08
C LEU A 65 -4.78 4.64 -4.62
N TRP A 66 -3.44 4.63 -4.67
CA TRP A 66 -2.71 3.43 -5.10
C TRP A 66 -2.92 2.25 -4.15
N VAL A 67 -2.86 2.46 -2.84
CA VAL A 67 -3.11 1.41 -1.85
C VAL A 67 -4.55 0.87 -1.97
N ALA A 68 -5.54 1.75 -2.15
CA ALA A 68 -6.93 1.33 -2.35
C ALA A 68 -7.08 0.45 -3.61
N VAL A 69 -6.50 0.87 -4.73
CA VAL A 69 -6.55 0.11 -5.99
C VAL A 69 -5.88 -1.25 -5.87
N VAL A 70 -4.73 -1.34 -5.19
CA VAL A 70 -4.04 -2.63 -4.98
C VAL A 70 -4.92 -3.58 -4.15
N ARG A 71 -5.61 -3.07 -3.12
CA ARG A 71 -6.53 -3.86 -2.27
C ARG A 71 -7.76 -4.34 -3.03
N ASP A 72 -8.30 -3.53 -3.94
CA ASP A 72 -9.47 -3.87 -4.77
C ASP A 72 -9.19 -4.95 -5.83
N GLY A 73 -7.94 -5.37 -5.98
CA GLY A 73 -7.52 -6.41 -6.90
C GLY A 73 -7.24 -5.87 -8.30
N ILE A 74 -5.95 -5.71 -8.59
CA ILE A 74 -5.44 -5.34 -9.92
C ILE A 74 -4.76 -6.51 -10.62
N PRO A 75 -4.78 -6.52 -11.97
CA PRO A 75 -4.03 -7.49 -12.75
C PRO A 75 -2.56 -7.54 -12.35
N PRO A 76 -1.94 -8.72 -12.29
CA PRO A 76 -0.53 -8.86 -11.87
C PRO A 76 0.43 -8.09 -12.78
N ALA A 77 0.09 -7.93 -14.07
CA ALA A 77 0.91 -7.22 -15.04
C ALA A 77 1.20 -5.75 -14.68
N ILE A 78 0.25 -5.05 -14.05
CA ILE A 78 0.40 -3.63 -13.67
C ILE A 78 0.63 -3.45 -12.16
N ARG A 79 0.51 -4.52 -11.38
CA ARG A 79 0.60 -4.48 -9.92
C ARG A 79 1.97 -4.01 -9.45
N LYS A 80 3.03 -4.52 -10.07
CA LYS A 80 4.41 -4.18 -9.73
C LYS A 80 4.67 -2.68 -9.87
N ASP A 81 4.27 -2.11 -11.01
CA ASP A 81 4.52 -0.70 -11.32
C ASP A 81 3.79 0.23 -10.34
N ILE A 82 2.53 -0.09 -10.00
CA ILE A 82 1.73 0.67 -9.04
C ILE A 82 2.33 0.57 -7.63
N LEU A 83 2.76 -0.63 -7.21
CA LEU A 83 3.41 -0.82 -5.91
C LEU A 83 4.75 -0.08 -5.82
N GLN A 84 5.56 -0.05 -6.88
CA GLN A 84 6.81 0.71 -6.90
C GLN A 84 6.56 2.21 -6.72
N LYS A 85 5.54 2.76 -7.39
CA LYS A 85 5.12 4.15 -7.19
C LYS A 85 4.64 4.41 -5.76
N ALA A 86 3.80 3.53 -5.21
CA ALA A 86 3.34 3.62 -3.83
C ALA A 86 4.48 3.57 -2.81
N ILE A 87 5.48 2.69 -3.00
CA ILE A 87 6.68 2.60 -2.15
C ILE A 87 7.44 3.92 -2.17
N SER A 88 7.65 4.51 -3.35
CA SER A 88 8.34 5.80 -3.47
C SER A 88 7.62 6.92 -2.73
N ALA A 89 6.29 7.02 -2.86
CA ALA A 89 5.49 8.01 -2.16
C ALA A 89 5.47 7.78 -0.64
N ALA A 90 5.30 6.53 -0.19
CA ALA A 90 5.34 6.18 1.22
C ALA A 90 6.69 6.50 1.86
N TYR A 91 7.80 6.27 1.14
CA TYR A 91 9.14 6.66 1.57
C TYR A 91 9.27 8.17 1.71
N CYS A 92 8.86 8.94 0.68
CA CYS A 92 8.89 10.40 0.72
C CYS A 92 8.04 11.00 1.83
N MET A 93 6.93 10.35 2.21
CA MET A 93 6.07 10.77 3.33
C MET A 93 6.52 10.23 4.70
N ALA A 94 7.59 9.44 4.77
CA ALA A 94 8.00 8.72 5.98
C ALA A 94 6.90 7.82 6.60
N SER A 95 5.94 7.33 5.80
CA SER A 95 4.92 6.38 6.25
C SER A 95 5.49 4.96 6.29
N MET A 96 6.06 4.55 7.43
CA MET A 96 6.66 3.22 7.59
C MET A 96 5.65 2.09 7.38
N LYS A 97 4.40 2.27 7.86
CA LYS A 97 3.35 1.25 7.79
C LYS A 97 2.99 0.91 6.34
N ASP A 98 2.73 1.93 5.53
CA ASP A 98 2.34 1.74 4.14
C ASP A 98 3.54 1.31 3.28
N TYR A 99 4.73 1.84 3.59
CA TYR A 99 5.98 1.41 2.94
C TYR A 99 6.21 -0.10 3.12
N LEU A 100 6.19 -0.58 4.36
CA LEU A 100 6.39 -2.01 4.64
C LEU A 100 5.27 -2.86 4.05
N TRP A 101 4.02 -2.40 4.14
CA TRP A 101 2.88 -3.08 3.50
C TRP A 101 3.11 -3.27 2.00
N CYS A 102 3.44 -2.21 1.27
CA CYS A 102 3.67 -2.28 -0.17
C CYS A 102 4.87 -3.17 -0.53
N CYS A 103 5.94 -3.16 0.28
CA CYS A 103 7.07 -4.06 0.11
C CYS A 103 6.68 -5.54 0.28
N VAL A 104 5.88 -5.87 1.29
CA VAL A 104 5.37 -7.24 1.52
C VAL A 104 4.50 -7.71 0.34
N GLN A 105 3.71 -6.81 -0.24
CA GLN A 105 2.87 -7.11 -1.41
C GLN A 105 3.67 -7.45 -2.69
N LEU A 106 4.97 -7.15 -2.74
CA LEU A 106 5.86 -7.52 -3.85
C LEU A 106 6.59 -8.85 -3.63
N MET A 107 6.52 -9.43 -2.42
CA MET A 107 7.23 -10.67 -2.11
C MET A 107 6.55 -11.89 -2.76
N PRO A 108 7.33 -12.87 -3.27
CA PRO A 108 6.77 -14.10 -3.86
C PRO A 108 6.01 -14.96 -2.84
N SER A 109 6.38 -14.92 -1.55
CA SER A 109 5.68 -15.57 -0.43
C SER A 109 4.61 -14.67 0.21
N GLN A 110 3.88 -13.92 -0.63
CA GLN A 110 2.93 -12.89 -0.21
C GLN A 110 1.95 -13.33 0.91
N PRO A 111 1.23 -14.46 0.83
CA PRO A 111 0.18 -14.76 1.81
C PRO A 111 0.72 -15.00 3.22
N LEU A 112 1.88 -15.67 3.34
CA LEU A 112 2.50 -15.93 4.65
C LEU A 112 3.12 -14.67 5.24
N ALA A 113 3.83 -13.89 4.41
CA ALA A 113 4.44 -12.63 4.82
C ALA A 113 3.36 -11.59 5.21
N GLU A 114 2.24 -11.53 4.49
CA GLU A 114 1.12 -10.64 4.77
C GLU A 114 0.45 -10.97 6.11
N GLN A 115 0.25 -12.26 6.42
CA GLN A 115 -0.30 -12.69 7.70
C GLN A 115 0.60 -12.30 8.88
N GLY A 116 1.91 -12.60 8.79
CA GLY A 116 2.88 -12.22 9.82
C GLY A 116 2.97 -10.70 9.99
N PHE A 117 2.98 -9.96 8.88
CA PHE A 117 3.03 -8.50 8.93
C PHE A 117 1.76 -7.88 9.51
N ARG A 118 0.56 -8.39 9.16
CA ARG A 118 -0.70 -7.96 9.80
C ARG A 118 -0.66 -8.24 11.30
N ALA A 119 -0.17 -9.41 11.71
CA ALA A 119 -0.06 -9.75 13.12
C ALA A 119 0.81 -8.76 13.90
N VAL A 120 1.97 -8.39 13.33
CA VAL A 120 2.86 -7.37 13.90
C VAL A 120 2.18 -5.99 13.96
N LEU A 121 1.51 -5.55 12.88
CA LEU A 121 0.81 -4.27 12.86
C LEU A 121 -0.33 -4.18 13.88
N HIS A 122 -1.01 -5.28 14.15
CA HIS A 122 -2.11 -5.35 15.11
C HIS A 122 -1.66 -5.74 16.52
N SER A 123 -0.35 -5.87 16.76
CA SER A 123 0.20 -6.33 18.04
C SER A 123 -0.43 -7.64 18.52
N THR A 124 -0.80 -8.53 17.59
CA THR A 124 -1.36 -9.83 17.97
C THR A 124 -0.22 -10.74 18.41
N VAL A 125 -0.33 -11.26 19.62
CA VAL A 125 0.64 -12.20 20.17
C VAL A 125 0.58 -13.51 19.34
N PRO A 126 1.71 -14.03 18.86
CA PRO A 126 1.70 -15.33 18.19
C PRO A 126 1.15 -16.39 19.14
N PRO A 127 0.46 -17.42 18.61
CA PRO A 127 0.00 -18.52 19.45
C PRO A 127 1.19 -19.13 20.20
N PRO A 128 1.02 -19.49 21.49
CA PRO A 128 2.10 -20.08 22.26
C PRO A 128 2.62 -21.36 21.56
N PRO A 129 3.93 -21.63 21.63
CA PRO A 129 4.52 -22.79 20.94
C PRO A 129 4.04 -24.13 21.50
N PHE A 130 3.42 -24.13 22.68
CA PHE A 130 2.87 -25.31 23.34
C PHE A 130 1.35 -25.19 23.44
N ALA A 131 0.65 -26.30 23.19
CA ALA A 131 -0.78 -26.38 23.47
C ALA A 131 -1.01 -26.20 24.98
N ALA A 132 -2.07 -25.50 25.39
CA ALA A 132 -2.40 -25.31 26.81
C ALA A 132 -2.51 -26.63 27.58
N THR A 133 -2.84 -27.72 26.89
CA THR A 133 -2.89 -29.10 27.40
C THR A 133 -1.53 -29.67 27.80
N GLU A 134 -0.44 -29.26 27.15
CA GLU A 134 0.93 -29.73 27.45
C GLU A 134 1.55 -29.01 28.66
N VAL A 135 1.13 -27.77 28.90
CA VAL A 135 1.58 -26.99 30.07
C VAL A 135 1.04 -27.60 31.37
N THR A 136 -0.22 -28.06 31.38
CA THR A 136 -0.85 -28.70 32.55
C THR A 136 -0.22 -30.04 32.90
N THR A 137 0.21 -30.83 31.91
CA THR A 137 0.88 -32.13 32.14
C THR A 137 2.34 -31.98 32.56
N ALA A 138 3.03 -30.92 32.12
CA ALA A 138 4.37 -30.59 32.59
C ALA A 138 4.35 -30.03 34.02
N GLN A 139 3.39 -29.16 34.37
CA GLN A 139 3.24 -28.62 35.72
C GLN A 139 2.80 -29.66 36.76
N SER A 140 2.01 -30.67 36.38
CA SER A 140 1.62 -31.75 37.30
C SER A 140 2.77 -32.71 37.62
N ARG A 141 3.77 -32.84 36.73
CA ARG A 141 4.96 -33.67 36.98
C ARG A 141 5.98 -33.02 37.92
N SER A 142 6.06 -31.69 37.98
CA SER A 142 7.00 -31.00 38.87
C SER A 142 6.54 -30.91 40.34
N VAL A 143 5.23 -31.06 40.61
CA VAL A 143 4.69 -30.97 41.99
C VAL A 143 4.85 -32.28 42.76
N SER A 144 4.98 -33.42 42.08
CA SER A 144 5.06 -34.75 42.72
C SER A 144 6.47 -35.21 43.12
N SER A 145 7.50 -34.37 42.99
CA SER A 145 8.90 -34.74 43.32
C SER A 145 9.46 -34.09 44.59
N CYS A 146 8.62 -33.41 45.37
CA CYS A 146 9.02 -32.79 46.65
C CYS A 146 8.12 -33.26 47.79
N TYR A 147 8.03 -34.58 48.02
CA TYR A 147 7.70 -35.19 49.32
C TYR A 147 8.30 -36.59 49.36
#